data_AF-A0A9J7HRR2-F1
#
_entry.id   AF-A0A9J7HRR2-F1
#
_cell.length_a   1.000
_cell.length_b   1.000
_cell.length_c   1.000
_cell.angle_alpha   90.00
_cell.angle_beta   90.00
_cell.angle_gamma   90.00
#
_symmetry.space_group_name_H-M   'P 1'
#
loop_
_entity.id
_entity.type
_entity.pdbx_description
1 polymer ?
#
loop_
_entity_poly.entity_id
_entity_poly.type
_entity_poly.pdbx_seq_one_letter_code
_entity_poly.pdbx_strand_id
1 'polypeptide(L)'
;MVLKLLQLRQTRPHRILINLCVALLATLIIFLAGIDATSSPAGCTAVAFLLHYFLLAVFLWMAVEAFNMYLAFVKVLGTYVSRFFLKAAILAWGLPLVIAIITLLADVPSNYSEGQQTYRSNRFCWLQGNQLYFGFLLPAGLVLLFNTVVYIMVIRKLVSRGRAKGEAADPRKYAIKQQLRIAITVMVLVGLTWIFGFITIR
;
A
#
# COMPACT_ATOMS: atom_id res chain seq x y z
N MET A 1 -4.66 33.78 -2.12
CA MET A 1 -3.79 32.64 -2.53
C MET A 1 -3.64 31.57 -1.43
N VAL A 2 -3.38 31.96 -0.17
CA VAL A 2 -3.14 31.03 0.96
C VAL A 2 -4.35 30.13 1.30
N LEU A 3 -5.59 30.64 1.23
CA LEU A 3 -6.80 29.87 1.56
C LEU A 3 -7.05 28.69 0.59
N LYS A 4 -6.85 28.90 -0.73
CA LYS A 4 -6.95 27.85 -1.76
C LYS A 4 -5.89 26.76 -1.56
N LEU A 5 -4.68 27.14 -1.12
CA LEU A 5 -3.61 26.18 -0.80
C LEU A 5 -3.98 25.32 0.42
N LEU A 6 -4.61 25.90 1.45
CA LEU A 6 -5.09 25.17 2.63
C LEU A 6 -6.25 24.22 2.29
N GLN A 7 -7.22 24.66 1.48
CA GLN A 7 -8.34 23.81 1.01
C GLN A 7 -7.86 22.65 0.12
N LEU A 8 -6.91 22.91 -0.79
CA LEU A 8 -6.27 21.86 -1.58
C LEU A 8 -5.49 20.88 -0.68
N ARG A 9 -4.85 21.38 0.39
CA ARG A 9 -4.14 20.54 1.36
C ARG A 9 -5.07 19.66 2.19
N GLN A 10 -6.29 20.11 2.46
CA GLN A 10 -7.29 19.38 3.23
C GLN A 10 -8.04 18.34 2.37
N THR A 11 -8.24 18.63 1.08
CA THR A 11 -8.92 17.71 0.14
C THR A 11 -8.02 16.61 -0.43
N ARG A 12 -6.70 16.85 -0.55
CA ARG A 12 -5.71 15.84 -0.98
C ARG A 12 -5.66 14.56 -0.13
N PRO A 13 -5.52 14.61 1.21
CA PRO A 13 -5.47 13.40 2.04
C PRO A 13 -6.78 12.61 1.96
N HIS A 14 -7.93 13.29 1.87
CA HIS A 14 -9.23 12.64 1.70
C HIS A 14 -9.29 11.80 0.41
N ARG A 15 -8.77 12.32 -0.72
CA ARG A 15 -8.72 11.57 -1.98
C ARG A 15 -7.79 10.36 -1.91
N ILE A 16 -6.62 10.50 -1.27
CA ILE A 16 -5.67 9.40 -1.08
C ILE A 16 -6.32 8.30 -0.23
N LEU A 17 -6.95 8.68 0.89
CA LEU A 17 -7.64 7.76 1.79
C LEU A 17 -8.78 7.01 1.08
N ILE A 18 -9.57 7.69 0.25
CA ILE A 18 -10.62 7.02 -0.54
C ILE A 18 -10.02 5.93 -1.44
N ASN A 19 -8.94 6.22 -2.17
CA ASN A 19 -8.32 5.24 -3.06
C ASN A 19 -7.77 4.04 -2.27
N LEU A 20 -7.16 4.30 -1.11
CA LEU A 20 -6.70 3.26 -0.19
C LEU A 20 -7.86 2.39 0.30
N CYS A 21 -8.97 2.99 0.73
CA CYS A 21 -10.16 2.27 1.17
C CYS A 21 -10.77 1.44 0.02
N VAL A 22 -10.83 1.97 -1.20
CA VAL A 22 -11.32 1.24 -2.38
C VAL A 22 -10.44 0.03 -2.67
N ALA A 23 -9.11 0.20 -2.65
CA ALA A 23 -8.17 -0.90 -2.88
C ALA A 23 -8.25 -1.97 -1.78
N LEU A 24 -8.41 -1.57 -0.51
CA LEU A 24 -8.61 -2.47 0.61
C LEU A 24 -9.93 -3.24 0.49
N LEU A 25 -11.03 -2.55 0.20
CA LEU A 25 -12.34 -3.19 0.03
C LEU A 25 -12.33 -4.20 -1.12
N ALA A 26 -11.73 -3.82 -2.26
CA ALA A 26 -11.57 -4.74 -3.39
C ALA A 26 -10.78 -5.98 -2.98
N THR A 27 -9.63 -5.80 -2.32
CA THR A 27 -8.81 -6.90 -1.80
C THR A 27 -9.62 -7.83 -0.91
N LEU A 28 -10.37 -7.28 0.05
CA LEU A 28 -11.16 -8.07 1.01
C LEU A 28 -12.28 -8.84 0.31
N ILE A 29 -13.00 -8.21 -0.64
CA ILE A 29 -14.07 -8.86 -1.40
C ILE A 29 -13.50 -10.02 -2.23
N ILE A 30 -12.41 -9.78 -2.96
CA ILE A 30 -11.77 -10.81 -3.80
C ILE A 30 -11.26 -11.96 -2.92
N PHE A 31 -10.69 -11.66 -1.75
CA PHE A 31 -10.19 -12.67 -0.83
C PHE A 31 -11.33 -13.55 -0.32
N LEU A 32 -12.39 -12.93 0.20
CA LEU A 32 -13.54 -13.65 0.76
C LEU A 32 -14.30 -14.47 -0.30
N ALA A 33 -14.43 -13.94 -1.51
CA ALA A 33 -15.20 -14.60 -2.57
C ALA A 33 -14.38 -15.65 -3.34
N GLY A 34 -13.05 -15.50 -3.41
CA GLY A 34 -12.23 -16.17 -4.40
C GLY A 34 -11.13 -17.08 -3.87
N ILE A 35 -10.70 -16.97 -2.60
CA ILE A 35 -9.49 -17.65 -2.12
C ILE A 35 -9.55 -19.19 -2.25
N ASP A 36 -10.75 -19.76 -2.10
CA ASP A 36 -10.99 -21.21 -2.17
C ASP A 36 -11.58 -21.69 -3.52
N ALA A 37 -11.71 -20.80 -4.50
CA ALA A 37 -12.31 -21.08 -5.82
C ALA A 37 -11.37 -21.88 -6.75
N THR A 38 -10.87 -23.02 -6.27
CA THR A 38 -9.83 -23.84 -6.90
C THR A 38 -10.32 -24.74 -8.04
N SER A 39 -11.64 -24.89 -8.21
CA SER A 39 -12.25 -25.76 -9.21
C SER A 39 -12.02 -25.32 -10.66
N SER A 40 -11.80 -24.03 -10.89
CA SER A 40 -11.47 -23.47 -12.21
C SER A 40 -10.04 -22.93 -12.23
N PRO A 41 -9.11 -23.55 -12.98
CA PRO A 41 -7.73 -23.07 -13.08
C PRO A 41 -7.64 -21.61 -13.55
N ALA A 42 -8.46 -21.24 -14.53
CA ALA A 42 -8.52 -19.87 -15.06
C ALA A 42 -9.11 -18.90 -14.04
N GLY A 43 -10.22 -19.26 -13.38
CA GLY A 43 -10.85 -18.42 -12.37
C GLY A 43 -9.93 -18.16 -11.18
N CYS A 44 -9.21 -19.19 -10.74
CA CYS A 44 -8.33 -19.10 -9.60
C CYS A 44 -7.03 -18.35 -9.92
N THR A 45 -6.54 -18.42 -11.16
CA THR A 45 -5.46 -17.55 -11.66
C THR A 45 -5.90 -16.09 -11.68
N ALA A 46 -7.13 -15.81 -12.12
CA ALA A 46 -7.68 -14.46 -12.10
C ALA A 46 -7.80 -13.91 -10.66
N VAL A 47 -8.28 -14.71 -9.71
CA VAL A 47 -8.32 -14.33 -8.29
C VAL A 47 -6.92 -14.02 -7.76
N ALA A 48 -5.95 -14.91 -7.99
CA ALA A 48 -4.57 -14.72 -7.53
C ALA A 48 -3.95 -13.43 -8.11
N PHE A 49 -4.18 -13.18 -9.41
CA PHE A 49 -3.75 -11.95 -10.08
C PHE A 49 -4.39 -10.70 -9.49
N LEU A 50 -5.71 -10.71 -9.32
CA LEU A 50 -6.44 -9.56 -8.78
C LEU A 50 -6.02 -9.26 -7.35
N LEU A 51 -5.91 -10.28 -6.49
CA LEU A 51 -5.40 -10.11 -5.12
C LEU A 51 -3.99 -9.51 -5.13
N HIS A 52 -3.08 -10.08 -5.93
CA HIS A 52 -1.71 -9.60 -6.04
C HIS A 52 -1.66 -8.11 -6.42
N TYR A 53 -2.40 -7.74 -7.46
CA TYR A 53 -2.51 -6.37 -7.94
C TYR A 53 -3.05 -5.41 -6.87
N PHE A 54 -4.21 -5.71 -6.28
CA PHE A 54 -4.85 -4.80 -5.33
C PHE A 54 -4.05 -4.66 -4.03
N LEU A 55 -3.36 -5.71 -3.59
CA LEU A 55 -2.48 -5.62 -2.42
C LEU A 55 -1.27 -4.73 -2.66
N LEU A 56 -0.59 -4.89 -3.81
CA LEU A 56 0.49 -3.98 -4.19
C LEU A 56 -0.01 -2.53 -4.33
N ALA A 57 -1.22 -2.33 -4.86
CA ALA A 57 -1.85 -1.02 -4.90
C ALA A 57 -2.10 -0.44 -3.49
N VAL A 58 -2.57 -1.25 -2.53
CA VAL A 58 -2.70 -0.84 -1.12
C VAL A 58 -1.34 -0.40 -0.56
N PHE A 59 -0.27 -1.17 -0.78
CA PHE A 59 1.08 -0.78 -0.34
C PHE A 59 1.53 0.55 -0.93
N LEU A 60 1.38 0.75 -2.24
CA LEU A 60 1.78 2.02 -2.88
C LEU A 60 0.90 3.19 -2.44
N TRP A 61 -0.40 2.99 -2.23
CA TRP A 61 -1.27 4.03 -1.70
C TRP A 61 -0.89 4.43 -0.26
N MET A 62 -0.48 3.45 0.58
CA MET A 62 0.12 3.75 1.89
C MET A 62 1.43 4.54 1.76
N ALA A 63 2.27 4.22 0.76
CA ALA A 63 3.49 4.97 0.50
C ALA A 63 3.23 6.41 0.04
N VAL A 64 2.22 6.61 -0.81
CA VAL A 64 1.75 7.93 -1.23
C VAL A 64 1.22 8.72 -0.04
N GLU A 65 0.47 8.08 0.86
CA GLU A 65 0.00 8.70 2.09
C GLU A 65 1.17 9.12 3.01
N ALA A 66 2.11 8.21 3.26
CA ALA A 66 3.31 8.48 4.07
C ALA A 66 4.11 9.65 3.48
N PHE A 67 4.35 9.65 2.17
CA PHE A 67 5.07 10.72 1.49
C PHE A 67 4.30 12.05 1.52
N ASN A 68 2.97 12.02 1.41
CA ASN A 68 2.14 13.21 1.57
C ASN A 68 2.26 13.79 3.00
N MET A 69 2.31 12.94 4.04
CA MET A 69 2.60 13.38 5.40
C MET A 69 4.01 13.98 5.52
N TYR A 70 5.02 13.36 4.92
CA TYR A 70 6.38 13.89 4.87
C TYR A 70 6.43 15.31 4.26
N LEU A 71 5.80 15.50 3.11
CA LEU A 71 5.71 16.81 2.46
C LEU A 71 4.93 17.82 3.29
N ALA A 72 3.89 17.40 4.02
CA ALA A 72 3.09 18.30 4.84
C ALA A 72 3.81 18.77 6.12
N PHE A 73 4.66 17.92 6.72
CA PHE A 73 5.22 18.18 8.05
C PHE A 73 6.73 18.46 8.06
N VAL A 74 7.51 17.77 7.22
CA VAL A 74 8.96 17.89 7.20
C VAL A 74 9.42 18.97 6.23
N LYS A 75 8.94 18.96 4.98
CA LYS A 75 9.20 20.06 4.03
C LYS A 75 8.24 21.22 4.29
N VAL A 76 8.76 22.30 4.86
CA VAL A 76 8.01 23.52 5.19
C VAL A 76 7.53 24.19 3.89
N LEU A 77 6.22 24.37 3.74
CA LEU A 77 5.52 25.36 2.89
C LEU A 77 6.34 25.90 1.70
N GLY A 78 6.43 25.18 0.58
CA GLY A 78 7.09 25.74 -0.61
C GLY A 78 7.28 24.82 -1.80
N THR A 79 7.39 23.50 -1.61
CA THR A 79 7.46 22.56 -2.73
C THR A 79 6.07 22.32 -3.31
N TYR A 80 5.61 23.22 -4.18
CA TYR A 80 4.48 22.98 -5.07
C TYR A 80 4.89 21.94 -6.11
N VAL A 81 4.65 20.66 -5.81
CA VAL A 81 4.74 19.61 -6.82
C VAL A 81 3.48 19.70 -7.68
N SER A 82 3.59 20.33 -8.84
CA SER A 82 2.50 20.43 -9.81
C SER A 82 1.97 19.03 -10.14
N ARG A 83 0.64 18.87 -10.12
CA ARG A 83 -0.07 17.62 -10.39
C ARG A 83 0.43 16.40 -9.59
N PHE A 84 0.96 16.61 -8.37
CA PHE A 84 1.44 15.53 -7.49
C PHE A 84 0.46 14.34 -7.40
N PHE A 85 -0.81 14.62 -7.10
CA PHE A 85 -1.83 13.58 -6.97
C PHE A 85 -2.01 12.76 -8.25
N LEU A 86 -1.98 13.40 -9.42
CA LEU A 86 -2.13 12.71 -10.70
C LEU A 86 -0.92 11.78 -10.96
N LYS A 87 0.30 12.28 -10.73
CA LYS A 87 1.52 11.47 -10.87
C LYS A 87 1.53 10.30 -9.87
N ALA A 88 1.15 10.57 -8.62
CA ALA A 88 1.07 9.55 -7.58
C ALA A 88 0.00 8.50 -7.89
N ALA A 89 -1.18 8.91 -8.40
CA ALA A 89 -2.23 7.98 -8.78
C ALA A 89 -1.83 7.09 -9.96
N ILE A 90 -1.18 7.67 -10.98
CA ILE A 90 -0.65 6.90 -12.12
C ILE A 90 0.38 5.86 -11.63
N LEU A 91 1.26 6.24 -10.71
CA LEU A 91 2.25 5.31 -10.14
C LEU A 91 1.59 4.25 -9.24
N ALA A 92 0.70 4.66 -8.33
CA ALA A 92 0.09 3.77 -7.34
C ALA A 92 -0.90 2.78 -7.94
N TRP A 93 -1.49 3.07 -9.10
CA TRP A 93 -2.32 2.12 -9.86
C TRP A 93 -1.55 1.41 -10.97
N GLY A 94 -0.63 2.10 -11.65
CA GLY A 94 0.09 1.55 -12.80
C GLY A 94 1.22 0.61 -12.41
N LEU A 95 2.05 0.96 -11.43
CA LEU A 95 3.19 0.13 -11.03
C LEU A 95 2.77 -1.26 -10.50
N PRO A 96 1.73 -1.42 -9.66
CA PRO A 96 1.23 -2.73 -9.26
C PRO A 96 0.78 -3.57 -10.44
N LEU A 97 0.13 -2.95 -11.44
CA LEU A 97 -0.34 -3.65 -12.63
C LEU A 97 0.84 -4.19 -13.42
N VAL A 98 1.88 -3.37 -13.61
CA VAL A 98 3.12 -3.79 -14.30
C VAL A 98 3.79 -4.93 -13.56
N ILE A 99 3.96 -4.84 -12.23
CA ILE A 99 4.56 -5.91 -11.42
C ILE A 99 3.74 -7.20 -11.52
N ALA A 100 2.41 -7.11 -11.39
CA ALA A 100 1.53 -8.26 -11.48
C ALA A 100 1.59 -8.94 -12.86
N ILE A 101 1.59 -8.16 -13.95
CA ILE A 101 1.73 -8.70 -15.32
C ILE A 101 3.09 -9.35 -15.50
N ILE A 102 4.19 -8.70 -15.09
CA ILE A 102 5.54 -9.29 -15.21
C ILE A 102 5.63 -10.58 -14.40
N THR A 103 5.07 -10.62 -13.19
CA THR A 103 5.08 -11.81 -12.34
C THR A 103 4.28 -12.95 -12.97
N LEU A 104 3.16 -12.64 -13.64
CA LEU A 104 2.36 -13.61 -14.39
C LEU A 104 3.09 -14.12 -15.63
N LEU A 105 3.75 -13.23 -16.39
CA LEU A 105 4.53 -13.60 -17.58
C LEU A 105 5.84 -14.32 -17.24
N ALA A 106 6.39 -14.09 -16.05
CA ALA A 106 7.55 -14.85 -15.56
C ALA A 106 7.19 -16.32 -15.25
N ASP A 107 5.90 -16.64 -15.16
CA ASP A 107 5.37 -18.00 -14.99
C ASP A 107 5.23 -18.77 -16.32
N VAL A 108 5.77 -18.24 -17.43
CA VAL A 108 5.65 -18.91 -18.73
C VAL A 108 6.36 -20.28 -18.69
N PRO A 109 5.68 -21.36 -19.14
CA PRO A 109 6.12 -22.75 -19.00
C PRO A 109 7.43 -23.14 -19.71
N SER A 110 8.14 -22.21 -20.34
CA SER A 110 9.43 -22.49 -20.99
C SER A 110 10.58 -22.78 -20.03
N ASN A 111 10.42 -22.49 -18.72
CA ASN A 111 11.44 -22.72 -17.69
C ASN A 111 11.16 -23.93 -16.77
N TYR A 112 9.99 -24.56 -16.87
CA TYR A 112 9.59 -25.67 -16.02
C TYR A 112 8.96 -26.79 -16.87
N SER A 113 9.30 -28.04 -16.55
CA SER A 113 8.74 -29.22 -17.20
C SER A 113 7.21 -29.17 -17.24
N GLU A 114 6.61 -29.67 -18.33
CA GLU A 114 5.17 -29.67 -18.61
C GLU A 114 4.33 -29.91 -17.33
N GLY A 115 3.56 -28.90 -16.92
CA GLY A 115 2.54 -29.02 -15.85
C GLY A 115 2.81 -28.28 -14.54
N GLN A 116 4.00 -27.70 -14.31
CA GLN A 116 4.25 -26.85 -13.13
C GLN A 116 3.88 -25.38 -13.40
N GLN A 117 2.62 -25.03 -13.18
CA GLN A 117 2.21 -23.63 -13.03
C GLN A 117 2.71 -23.13 -11.66
N THR A 118 3.56 -22.11 -11.62
CA THR A 118 4.19 -21.60 -10.38
C THR A 118 3.61 -20.27 -9.89
N TYR A 119 2.75 -19.60 -10.67
CA TYR A 119 2.10 -18.35 -10.27
C TYR A 119 1.07 -18.55 -9.15
N ARG A 120 0.50 -19.75 -9.01
CA ARG A 120 -0.56 -20.04 -8.03
C ARG A 120 -0.35 -21.39 -7.35
N SER A 121 -0.68 -21.46 -6.07
CA SER A 121 -0.76 -22.73 -5.34
C SER A 121 -1.89 -23.61 -5.84
N ASN A 122 -1.77 -24.93 -5.81
CA ASN A 122 -2.88 -25.84 -6.12
C ASN A 122 -3.94 -25.88 -5.01
N ARG A 123 -3.60 -25.48 -3.77
CA ARG A 123 -4.50 -25.57 -2.60
C ARG A 123 -5.38 -24.32 -2.41
N PHE A 124 -4.87 -23.14 -2.79
CA PHE A 124 -5.56 -21.86 -2.64
C PHE A 124 -5.30 -20.95 -3.85
N CYS A 125 -6.19 -20.00 -4.12
CA CYS A 125 -6.05 -19.03 -5.20
C CYS A 125 -5.05 -17.91 -4.87
N TRP A 126 -3.80 -18.27 -4.58
CA TRP A 126 -2.75 -17.32 -4.19
C TRP A 126 -1.35 -17.69 -4.72
N LEU A 127 -0.48 -16.69 -4.80
CA LEU A 127 0.93 -16.80 -5.21
C LEU A 127 1.70 -17.85 -4.40
N GLN A 128 2.57 -18.61 -5.07
CA GLN A 128 3.47 -19.58 -4.44
C GLN A 128 4.90 -19.42 -4.96
N GLY A 129 5.87 -19.95 -4.22
CA GLY A 129 7.26 -20.05 -4.68
C GLY A 129 7.91 -18.71 -4.96
N ASN A 130 8.71 -18.65 -6.03
CA ASN A 130 9.50 -17.48 -6.39
C ASN A 130 8.63 -16.25 -6.70
N GLN A 131 7.44 -16.45 -7.26
CA GLN A 131 6.48 -15.41 -7.60
C GLN A 131 5.96 -14.72 -6.34
N LEU A 132 5.73 -15.48 -5.26
CA LEU A 132 5.38 -14.90 -3.97
C LEU A 132 6.54 -14.06 -3.40
N TYR A 133 7.77 -14.58 -3.44
CA TYR A 133 8.94 -13.89 -2.88
C TYR A 133 9.31 -12.63 -3.66
N PHE A 134 9.53 -12.74 -4.96
CA PHE A 134 10.02 -11.66 -5.80
C PHE A 134 8.90 -10.76 -6.34
N GLY A 135 7.72 -11.31 -6.62
CA GLY A 135 6.58 -10.55 -7.13
C GLY A 135 5.83 -9.77 -6.05
N PHE A 136 5.76 -10.31 -4.82
CA PHE A 136 4.96 -9.71 -3.75
C PHE A 136 5.78 -9.31 -2.52
N LEU A 137 6.47 -10.25 -1.87
CA LEU A 137 7.12 -10.00 -0.58
C LEU A 137 8.23 -8.96 -0.66
N LEU A 138 9.10 -9.05 -1.66
CA LEU A 138 10.19 -8.11 -1.85
C LEU A 138 9.64 -6.68 -2.12
N PRO A 139 8.73 -6.44 -3.08
CA PRO A 139 8.10 -5.14 -3.27
C PRO A 139 7.37 -4.62 -2.03
N ALA A 140 6.57 -5.46 -1.37
CA ALA A 140 5.85 -5.08 -0.15
C ALA A 140 6.81 -4.69 0.98
N GLY A 141 7.87 -5.48 1.19
CA GLY A 141 8.89 -5.22 2.21
C GLY A 141 9.63 -3.91 1.99
N LEU A 142 10.00 -3.60 0.73
CA LEU A 142 10.62 -2.32 0.38
C LEU A 142 9.69 -1.13 0.66
N VAL A 143 8.40 -1.26 0.35
CA VAL A 143 7.41 -0.22 0.63
C VAL A 143 7.18 -0.04 2.14
N LEU A 144 7.09 -1.14 2.89
CA LEU A 144 6.96 -1.09 4.35
C LEU A 144 8.18 -0.44 5.01
N LEU A 145 9.39 -0.74 4.54
CA LEU A 145 10.61 -0.10 5.02
C LEU A 145 10.59 1.41 4.74
N PHE A 146 10.23 1.81 3.52
CA PHE A 146 10.07 3.22 3.16
C PHE A 146 9.06 3.94 4.06
N ASN A 147 7.88 3.36 4.28
CA ASN A 147 6.84 3.94 5.13
C ASN A 147 7.35 4.12 6.58
N THR A 148 8.04 3.12 7.12
CA THR A 148 8.63 3.16 8.45
C THR A 148 9.59 4.33 8.60
N VAL A 149 10.52 4.48 7.65
CA VAL A 149 11.51 5.58 7.65
C VAL A 149 10.81 6.94 7.61
N VAL A 150 9.82 7.10 6.74
CA VAL A 150 9.06 8.36 6.60
C VAL A 150 8.31 8.70 7.89
N TYR A 151 7.62 7.74 8.50
CA TYR A 151 6.91 7.98 9.75
C TYR A 151 7.85 8.36 10.90
N ILE A 152 9.01 7.71 11.01
CA ILE A 152 10.05 8.09 11.99
C ILE A 152 10.46 9.55 11.78
N MET A 153 10.72 9.98 10.54
CA MET A 153 11.08 11.38 10.24
C MET A 153 9.97 12.37 10.63
N VAL A 154 8.71 12.06 10.30
CA VAL A 154 7.56 12.90 10.65
C VAL A 154 7.40 13.00 12.17
N ILE A 155 7.47 11.88 12.89
CA ILE A 155 7.39 11.83 14.36
C ILE A 155 8.49 12.67 15.00
N ARG A 156 9.76 12.47 14.59
CA ARG A 156 10.89 13.24 15.13
C ARG A 156 10.68 14.74 14.96
N LYS A 157 10.18 15.18 13.81
CA LYS A 157 9.90 16.60 13.54
C LYS A 157 8.73 17.14 14.34
N LEU A 158 7.68 16.33 14.56
CA LEU A 158 6.53 16.71 15.37
C LEU A 158 6.92 16.84 16.86
N VAL A 159 7.69 15.89 17.39
CA VAL A 159 8.19 15.91 18.76
C VAL A 159 9.14 17.10 19.00
N SER A 160 10.07 17.36 18.06
CA SER A 160 11.01 18.48 18.19
C SER A 160 10.30 19.84 18.19
N ARG A 161 9.25 20.00 17.38
CA ARG A 161 8.41 21.22 17.35
C ARG A 161 7.49 21.35 18.57
N GLY A 162 7.05 20.23 19.14
CA GLY A 162 6.26 20.20 20.36
C GLY A 162 7.04 20.71 21.57
N ARG A 163 8.32 20.35 21.68
CA ARG A 163 9.20 20.79 22.78
C ARG A 163 9.59 22.27 22.72
N ALA A 164 9.56 22.89 21.53
CA ALA A 164 9.99 24.28 21.33
C ALA A 164 8.88 25.33 21.51
N LYS A 165 7.61 24.94 21.66
CA LYS A 165 6.49 25.85 21.92
C LYS A 165 5.80 25.41 23.21
N GLY A 166 5.90 26.25 24.26
CA GLY A 166 5.10 26.12 25.48
C GLY A 166 3.63 25.85 25.15
N GLU A 167 3.05 24.89 25.84
CA GLU A 167 1.84 24.17 25.45
C GLU A 167 0.58 25.05 25.47
N ALA A 168 0.05 25.34 24.28
CA ALA A 168 -1.39 25.45 24.08
C ALA A 168 -1.84 24.24 23.25
N ALA A 169 -2.96 23.62 23.66
CA ALA A 169 -3.61 22.51 22.98
C ALA A 169 -4.16 22.99 21.62
N ASP A 170 -3.30 23.04 20.60
CA ASP A 170 -3.69 23.37 19.23
C ASP A 170 -4.50 22.17 18.65
N PRO A 171 -5.80 22.34 18.34
CA PRO A 171 -6.65 21.28 17.78
C PRO A 171 -6.08 20.70 16.48
N ARG A 172 -5.24 21.45 15.77
CA ARG A 172 -4.51 20.97 14.59
C ARG A 172 -3.49 19.89 14.94
N LYS A 173 -2.78 19.99 16.08
CA LYS A 173 -1.81 18.96 16.53
C LYS A 173 -2.50 17.66 16.89
N TYR A 174 -3.70 17.73 17.50
CA TYR A 174 -4.50 16.56 17.84
C TYR A 174 -4.95 15.80 16.58
N ALA A 175 -5.52 16.51 15.60
CA ALA A 175 -5.92 15.92 14.33
C ALA A 175 -4.75 15.23 13.59
N ILE A 176 -3.54 15.81 13.67
CA ILE A 176 -2.32 15.23 13.07
C ILE A 176 -1.90 13.93 13.79
N LYS A 177 -1.87 13.94 15.13
CA LYS A 177 -1.56 12.72 15.91
C LYS A 177 -2.56 11.60 15.60
N GLN A 178 -3.84 11.93 15.50
CA GLN A 178 -4.90 10.97 15.18
C GLN A 178 -4.72 10.36 13.78
N GLN A 179 -4.47 11.18 12.77
CA GLN A 179 -4.20 10.71 11.40
C GLN A 179 -3.00 9.77 11.33
N LEU A 180 -1.90 10.13 12.01
CA LEU A 180 -0.71 9.30 12.08
C LEU A 180 -0.98 7.96 12.78
N ARG A 181 -1.74 7.97 13.89
CA ARG A 181 -2.13 6.75 14.60
C ARG A 181 -2.95 5.84 13.69
N ILE A 182 -3.92 6.38 12.96
CA ILE A 182 -4.73 5.60 12.01
C ILE A 182 -3.84 4.99 10.92
N ALA A 183 -2.94 5.77 10.31
CA ALA A 183 -2.06 5.27 9.26
C ALA A 183 -1.11 4.16 9.74
N ILE A 184 -0.54 4.30 10.94
CA ILE A 184 0.29 3.26 11.58
C ILE A 184 -0.57 2.02 11.87
N THR A 185 -1.77 2.19 12.43
CA THR A 185 -2.69 1.07 12.69
C THR A 185 -3.02 0.34 11.40
N VAL A 186 -3.34 1.03 10.31
CA VAL A 186 -3.64 0.42 9.01
C VAL A 186 -2.43 -0.33 8.46
N MET A 187 -1.24 0.28 8.47
CA MET A 187 -0.01 -0.37 8.00
C MET A 187 0.31 -1.65 8.80
N VAL A 188 0.18 -1.59 10.13
CA VAL A 188 0.40 -2.73 11.03
C VAL A 188 -0.67 -3.80 10.82
N LEU A 189 -1.95 -3.44 10.75
CA LEU A 189 -3.03 -4.40 10.50
C LEU A 189 -2.86 -5.11 9.15
N VAL A 190 -2.55 -4.38 8.08
CA VAL A 190 -2.32 -4.96 6.76
C VAL A 190 -1.06 -5.85 6.80
N GLY A 191 0.05 -5.37 7.35
CA GLY A 191 1.28 -6.15 7.45
C GLY A 191 1.13 -7.43 8.29
N LEU A 192 0.45 -7.35 9.44
CA LEU A 192 0.22 -8.48 10.33
C LEU A 192 -0.75 -9.50 9.73
N THR A 193 -1.83 -9.07 9.06
CA THR A 193 -2.81 -9.99 8.44
C THR A 193 -2.14 -10.97 7.48
N TRP A 194 -1.14 -10.51 6.71
CA TRP A 194 -0.38 -11.38 5.81
C TRP A 194 0.65 -12.24 6.54
N ILE A 195 1.30 -11.73 7.59
CA ILE A 195 2.19 -12.53 8.47
C ILE A 195 1.45 -13.73 9.06
N PHE A 196 0.22 -13.55 9.52
CA PHE A 196 -0.61 -14.66 10.01
C PHE A 196 -0.99 -15.64 8.91
N GLY A 197 -1.33 -15.14 7.71
CA GLY A 197 -1.53 -15.99 6.52
C GLY A 197 -0.30 -16.85 6.20
N PHE A 198 0.91 -16.32 6.37
CA PHE A 198 2.16 -17.07 6.18
C PHE A 198 2.39 -18.16 7.23
N ILE A 199 1.97 -17.95 8.49
CA ILE A 199 2.11 -18.95 9.56
C ILE A 199 1.12 -20.11 9.37
N THR A 200 -0.05 -19.83 8.78
CA THR A 200 -1.07 -20.86 8.49
C THR A 200 -0.76 -21.71 7.27
N ILE A 201 0.16 -21.28 6.40
CA ILE A 201 0.64 -22.08 5.25
C ILE A 201 1.83 -22.91 5.73
N ARG A 202 1.55 -23.95 6.53
CA ARG A 202 2.41 -25.11 6.71
C ARG A 202 1.67 -26.36 6.22
#